data_AF-A0A1Q8A4G6-F1
#
_entry.id   AF-A0A1Q8A4G6-F1
#
_cell.length_a   1.000
_cell.length_b   1.000
_cell.length_c   1.000
_cell.angle_alpha   90.00
_cell.angle_beta   90.00
_cell.angle_gamma   90.00
#
_symmetry.space_group_name_H-M   'P 1'
#
loop_
_entity.id
_entity.type
_entity.pdbx_description
1 polymer ?
#
loop_
_entity_poly.entity_id
_entity_poly.type
_entity_poly.pdbx_seq_one_letter_code
_entity_poly.pdbx_strand_id
1 'polypeptide(L)'
;MININEMGFRRMSQSPTTIYLDEDQRKKLFKLAAARNSSFSSEIRVAIDRYVEEKELALSEEEALLLVHQASESIDRMAKALDEAHETVVRILKSRTNKARR
;
A
#
# COMPACT_ATOMS: atom_id res chain seq x y z
N MET A 1 37.31 26.34 14.54
CA MET A 1 36.13 26.82 13.79
C MET A 1 36.28 26.35 12.36
N ILE A 2 35.54 25.32 11.96
CA ILE A 2 35.53 24.84 10.57
C ILE A 2 34.43 25.61 9.85
N ASN A 3 34.80 26.28 8.77
CA ASN A 3 33.94 27.16 7.99
C ASN A 3 32.99 26.31 7.12
N ILE A 4 31.69 26.34 7.41
CA ILE A 4 30.66 25.43 6.84
C ILE A 4 30.14 25.95 5.47
N ASN A 5 30.95 26.68 4.71
CA ASN A 5 30.49 27.42 3.52
C ASN A 5 30.95 26.84 2.16
N GLU A 6 31.37 25.58 2.10
CA GLU A 6 31.81 24.95 0.83
C GLU A 6 31.10 23.63 0.48
N MET A 7 29.88 23.41 0.96
CA MET A 7 28.99 22.43 0.31
C MET A 7 28.22 23.16 -0.78
N GLY A 8 28.94 23.50 -1.85
CA GLY A 8 28.35 23.96 -3.09
C GLY A 8 27.37 22.90 -3.58
N PHE A 9 26.08 23.12 -3.31
CA PHE A 9 25.01 22.52 -4.07
C PHE A 9 25.29 22.88 -5.52
N ARG A 10 25.95 21.96 -6.25
CA ARG A 10 26.00 22.00 -7.70
C ARG A 10 24.54 22.15 -8.10
N ARG A 11 24.15 23.34 -8.58
CA ARG A 11 22.94 23.48 -9.36
C ARG A 11 23.14 22.54 -10.53
N MET A 12 22.68 21.30 -10.40
CA MET A 12 22.55 20.41 -11.54
C MET A 12 21.70 21.22 -12.50
N SER A 13 22.28 21.66 -13.61
CA SER A 13 21.53 22.22 -14.71
C SER A 13 20.49 21.15 -15.03
N GLN A 14 19.23 21.39 -14.64
CA GLN A 14 18.15 20.48 -14.97
C GLN A 14 18.03 20.53 -16.48
N SER A 15 18.67 19.58 -17.16
CA SER A 15 18.47 19.42 -18.58
C SER A 15 17.01 19.03 -18.78
N PRO A 16 16.29 19.69 -19.69
CA PRO A 16 14.93 19.31 -19.99
C PRO A 16 14.91 17.84 -20.39
N THR A 17 14.17 17.03 -19.65
CA THR A 17 13.98 15.61 -19.94
C THR A 17 12.69 15.45 -20.73
N THR A 18 12.79 14.92 -21.94
CA THR A 18 11.62 14.64 -22.77
C THR A 18 10.96 13.35 -22.29
N ILE A 19 9.67 13.42 -21.98
CA ILE A 19 8.85 12.27 -21.57
C ILE A 19 7.86 12.00 -22.70
N TYR A 20 7.84 10.75 -23.18
CA TYR A 20 6.88 10.31 -24.18
C TYR A 20 5.66 9.73 -23.48
N LEU A 21 4.48 10.23 -23.85
CA LEU A 21 3.20 9.74 -23.38
C LEU A 21 2.42 9.18 -24.56
N ASP A 22 1.87 8.00 -24.40
CA ASP A 22 0.91 7.48 -25.37
C ASP A 22 -0.43 8.26 -25.32
N GLU A 23 -1.30 7.98 -26.28
CA GLU A 23 -2.57 8.69 -26.41
C GLU A 23 -3.50 8.47 -25.21
N ASP A 24 -3.50 7.27 -24.64
CA ASP A 24 -4.38 6.90 -23.53
C ASP A 24 -3.91 7.50 -22.21
N GLN A 25 -2.59 7.49 -21.96
CA GLN A 25 -1.94 8.18 -20.85
C GLN A 25 -2.26 9.67 -20.88
N ARG A 26 -2.10 10.30 -22.05
CA ARG A 26 -2.44 11.72 -22.23
C ARG A 26 -3.92 11.99 -21.95
N LYS A 27 -4.84 11.19 -22.52
CA LYS A 27 -6.29 11.31 -22.26
C LYS A 27 -6.62 11.17 -20.78
N LYS A 28 -6.00 10.20 -20.10
CA LYS A 28 -6.21 9.94 -18.67
C LYS A 28 -5.73 11.11 -17.81
N LEU A 29 -4.54 11.64 -18.09
CA LEU A 29 -3.99 12.80 -17.37
C LEU A 29 -4.85 14.05 -17.56
N PHE A 30 -5.39 14.29 -18.77
CA PHE A 30 -6.35 15.38 -18.98
C PHE A 30 -7.64 15.22 -18.18
N LYS A 31 -8.19 14.00 -18.11
CA LYS A 31 -9.37 13.70 -17.29
C LYS A 31 -9.09 13.93 -15.80
N LEU A 32 -7.92 13.51 -15.32
CA LEU A 32 -7.50 13.74 -13.93
C LEU A 32 -7.32 15.22 -13.63
N ALA A 33 -6.68 15.97 -14.53
CA ALA A 33 -6.50 17.40 -14.39
C ALA A 33 -7.84 18.15 -14.29
N ALA A 34 -8.80 17.79 -15.15
CA ALA A 34 -10.15 18.34 -15.09
C ALA A 34 -10.87 17.98 -13.79
N ALA A 35 -10.81 16.71 -13.35
CA ALA A 35 -11.48 16.24 -12.15
C ALA A 35 -10.91 16.87 -10.85
N ARG A 36 -9.61 17.17 -10.84
CA ARG A 36 -8.89 17.71 -9.67
C ARG A 36 -8.71 19.22 -9.70
N ASN A 37 -9.24 19.89 -10.73
CA ASN A 37 -9.00 21.31 -11.00
C ASN A 37 -7.50 21.68 -10.96
N SER A 38 -6.68 20.84 -11.59
CA SER A 38 -5.22 20.96 -11.64
C SER A 38 -4.75 21.09 -13.10
N SER A 39 -3.44 21.27 -13.30
CA SER A 39 -2.85 21.34 -14.64
C SER A 39 -2.33 19.98 -15.10
N PHE A 40 -2.26 19.78 -16.42
CA PHE A 40 -1.67 18.59 -17.03
C PHE A 40 -0.23 18.35 -16.54
N SER A 41 0.58 19.40 -16.41
CA SER A 41 1.96 19.29 -15.90
C SER A 41 1.99 18.95 -14.40
N SER A 42 1.00 19.36 -13.62
CA SER A 42 0.85 18.93 -12.22
C SER A 42 0.57 17.44 -12.14
N GLU A 43 -0.36 16.92 -12.94
CA GLU A 43 -0.68 15.49 -12.95
C GLU A 43 0.48 14.63 -13.46
N ILE A 44 1.30 15.14 -14.40
CA ILE A 44 2.54 14.47 -14.80
C ILE A 44 3.49 14.33 -13.61
N ARG A 45 3.73 15.39 -12.84
CA ARG A 45 4.61 15.34 -11.67
C ARG A 45 4.11 14.31 -10.66
N VAL A 46 2.82 14.37 -10.32
CA VAL A 46 2.19 13.41 -9.40
C VAL A 46 2.33 11.97 -9.90
N ALA A 47 2.16 11.72 -11.20
CA ALA A 47 2.32 10.39 -11.77
C ALA A 47 3.78 9.90 -11.71
N ILE A 48 4.75 10.79 -11.91
CA ILE A 48 6.18 10.47 -11.78
C ILE A 48 6.53 10.19 -10.32
N ASP A 49 6.13 11.06 -9.40
CA ASP A 49 6.40 10.90 -7.96
C ASP A 49 5.88 9.55 -7.48
N ARG A 50 4.64 9.23 -7.84
CA ARG A 50 4.03 7.93 -7.53
C ARG A 50 4.79 6.74 -8.14
N TYR A 51 5.22 6.84 -9.40
CA TYR A 51 5.99 5.75 -10.03
C TYR A 51 7.32 5.53 -9.32
N VAL A 52 7.99 6.60 -8.90
CA VAL A 52 9.25 6.51 -8.15
C VAL A 52 9.01 5.92 -6.77
N GLU A 53 8.01 6.40 -6.03
CA GLU A 53 7.62 5.85 -4.73
C GLU A 53 7.23 4.36 -4.83
N GLU A 54 6.43 3.97 -5.83
CA GLU A 54 6.05 2.58 -6.07
C GLU A 54 7.27 1.70 -6.38
N LYS A 55 8.32 2.25 -7.00
CA LYS A 55 9.58 1.54 -7.27
C LYS A 55 10.47 1.44 -6.04
N GLU A 56 10.50 2.45 -5.18
CA GLU A 56 11.21 2.41 -3.90
C GLU A 56 10.55 1.45 -2.91
N LEU A 57 9.22 1.33 -2.98
CA LEU A 57 8.42 0.42 -2.16
C LEU A 57 8.14 -0.92 -2.83
N ALA A 58 8.65 -1.16 -4.05
CA ALA A 58 8.45 -2.41 -4.76
C ALA A 58 9.20 -3.53 -4.03
N LEU A 59 8.43 -4.35 -3.30
CA LEU A 59 8.91 -5.63 -2.81
C LEU A 59 9.32 -6.51 -3.99
N SER A 60 10.37 -7.31 -3.80
CA SER A 60 10.62 -8.42 -4.71
C SER A 60 9.41 -9.37 -4.74
N GLU A 61 9.23 -10.07 -5.85
CA GLU A 61 8.16 -11.07 -5.97
C GLU A 61 8.22 -12.11 -4.84
N GLU A 62 9.44 -12.49 -4.44
CA GLU A 62 9.68 -13.42 -3.34
C GLU A 62 9.21 -12.85 -1.98
N GLU A 63 9.53 -11.59 -1.66
CA GLU A 63 9.08 -10.94 -0.43
C GLU A 63 7.55 -10.76 -0.40
N ALA A 64 6.94 -10.42 -1.55
CA ALA A 64 5.50 -10.31 -1.66
C ALA A 64 4.80 -11.65 -1.42
N LEU A 65 5.32 -12.73 -2.02
CA LEU A 65 4.81 -14.09 -1.82
C LEU A 65 4.96 -14.55 -0.36
N LEU A 66 6.09 -14.23 0.27
CA LEU A 66 6.32 -14.54 1.68
C LEU A 66 5.30 -13.83 2.58
N LEU A 67 5.03 -12.55 2.35
CA LEU A 67 4.03 -11.80 3.12
C LEU A 67 2.62 -12.36 2.93
N VAL A 68 2.25 -12.72 1.70
CA VAL A 68 0.95 -13.36 1.42
C VAL A 68 0.83 -14.69 2.16
N HIS A 69 1.89 -15.49 2.17
CA HIS A 69 1.90 -16.75 2.90
C HIS A 69 1.74 -16.54 4.41
N GLN A 70 2.53 -15.64 5.01
CA GLN A 70 2.45 -15.31 6.43
C GLN A 70 1.07 -14.75 6.83
N ALA A 71 0.49 -13.88 5.99
CA ALA A 71 -0.85 -13.36 6.21
C ALA A 71 -1.90 -14.47 6.20
N SER A 72 -1.80 -15.39 5.23
CA SER A 72 -2.71 -16.53 5.10
C SER A 72 -2.63 -17.44 6.33
N GLU A 73 -1.42 -17.81 6.76
CA GLU A 73 -1.25 -18.60 7.98
C GLU A 73 -1.82 -17.90 9.23
N SER A 74 -1.68 -16.57 9.31
CA SER A 74 -2.22 -15.81 10.43
C SER A 74 -3.75 -15.84 10.44
N ILE A 75 -4.37 -15.72 9.27
CA ILE A 75 -5.83 -15.82 9.12
C ILE A 75 -6.32 -17.20 9.52
N ASP A 76 -5.64 -18.27 9.09
CA ASP A 76 -5.99 -19.65 9.44
C ASP A 76 -5.92 -19.89 10.96
N ARG A 77 -4.86 -19.36 11.61
CA ARG A 77 -4.72 -19.41 13.07
C ARG A 77 -5.86 -18.67 13.77
N MET A 78 -6.24 -17.50 13.27
CA MET A 78 -7.36 -16.73 13.82
C MET A 78 -8.70 -17.43 13.64
N ALA A 79 -8.96 -18.00 12.46
CA ALA A 79 -10.18 -18.76 12.18
C ALA A 79 -10.33 -19.94 13.13
N LYS A 80 -9.25 -20.72 13.31
CA LYS A 80 -9.24 -21.84 14.25
C LYS A 80 -9.53 -21.41 15.69
N ALA A 81 -8.92 -20.30 16.14
CA ALA A 81 -9.18 -19.78 17.48
C ALA A 81 -10.64 -19.34 17.67
N LEU A 82 -11.26 -18.78 16.63
CA LEU A 82 -12.69 -18.43 16.65
C LEU A 82 -13.59 -19.66 16.71
N ASP A 83 -13.26 -20.71 15.95
CA ASP A 83 -14.00 -21.98 15.99
C ASP A 83 -13.93 -22.62 17.38
N GLU A 84 -12.75 -22.68 17.99
CA GLU A 84 -12.54 -23.21 19.35
C GLU A 84 -13.32 -22.39 20.40
N ALA A 85 -13.32 -21.07 20.27
CA ALA A 85 -14.11 -20.19 21.13
C ALA A 85 -15.62 -20.44 20.96
N HIS A 86 -16.09 -20.60 19.72
CA HIS A 86 -17.49 -20.92 19.43
C HIS A 86 -17.92 -22.25 20.06
N GLU A 87 -17.13 -23.31 19.86
CA GLU A 87 -17.39 -24.62 20.48
C GLU A 87 -17.45 -24.55 22.00
N THR A 88 -16.55 -23.77 22.60
CA THR A 88 -16.51 -23.56 24.05
C THR A 88 -17.79 -22.92 24.55
N VAL A 89 -18.27 -21.86 23.89
CA VAL A 89 -19.54 -21.20 24.22
C VAL A 89 -20.71 -22.18 24.08
N VAL A 90 -20.80 -22.90 22.96
CA VAL A 90 -21.87 -23.89 22.72
C VAL A 90 -21.89 -24.96 23.82
N ARG A 91 -20.71 -25.44 24.24
CA ARG A 91 -20.57 -26.45 25.30
C ARG A 91 -21.06 -25.91 26.66
N ILE A 92 -20.71 -24.67 27.00
CA ILE A 92 -21.16 -24.00 28.23
C ILE A 92 -22.68 -23.80 28.22
N LEU A 93 -23.26 -23.38 27.09
CA LEU A 93 -24.71 -23.20 26.96
C LEU A 93 -25.46 -24.53 27.11
N LYS A 94 -24.99 -25.60 26.47
CA LYS A 94 -25.58 -26.95 26.58
C LYS A 94 -25.49 -27.53 28.00
N SER A 95 -24.38 -27.30 28.71
CA SER A 95 -24.24 -27.80 30.09
C SER A 95 -25.18 -27.09 31.07
N ARG A 96 -25.42 -25.78 30.87
CA ARG A 96 -26.37 -25.00 31.67
C ARG A 96 -27.82 -25.43 31.46
N THR A 97 -28.23 -25.70 30.22
CA THR A 97 -29.60 -26.16 29.93
C THR A 97 -29.89 -27.55 30.50
N ASN A 98 -28.91 -28.46 30.49
CA ASN A 98 -29.05 -29.79 31.10
C ASN A 98 -29.09 -29.74 32.64
N LYS A 99 -28.38 -28.79 33.28
CA LYS A 99 -28.44 -28.61 34.74
C LYS A 99 -29.79 -28.05 35.20
N ALA A 100 -30.48 -27.26 34.37
CA ALA A 100 -31.79 -26.69 34.70
C ALA A 100 -32.97 -27.68 34.53
N ARG A 101 -32.74 -28.84 33.89
CA ARG A 101 -33.76 -29.89 33.66
C ARG A 101 -33.68 -31.05 34.67
N ARG A 102 -32.68 -31.05 35.56
CA ARG A 102 -32.55 -32.00 36.67
C ARG A 102 -32.97 -31.31 37.96
#